data_AF-A0A8H4JGC7-F1
#
_entry.id   AF-A0A8H4JGC7-F1
#
_cell.length_a   1.000
_cell.length_b   1.000
_cell.length_c   1.000
_cell.angle_alpha   90.00
_cell.angle_beta   90.00
_cell.angle_gamma   90.00
#
_symmetry.space_group_name_H-M   'P 1'
#
loop_
_entity.id
_entity.type
_entity.pdbx_description
1 polymer ?
#
loop_
_entity_poly.entity_id
_entity_poly.type
_entity_poly.pdbx_seq_one_letter_code
_entity_poly.pdbx_strand_id
1 'polypeptide(L)'
;MPRRQGSQSAALELPPCEGPKLNIFEHHKSKIQWLGRLDNEDENVTSSEGYIFRARIRGREYAIKVFKFFNPMSDEYFWGPMLGEDTPLDTAAYYTDPFYAECRAYGLLRVAKQKSVKEVAVPCHGFLFLRPQEQQALEMQDIDLGLDKIDLDYQRSTIGGLKARAIVKDIASSNSGVSSTNVRRILTKVVSMNIAGILNNDIRIDNFRDGKLVDFGQSWTEPYPILDAFAPHQVLELKLTDRAMFQQMAEEEGIETKHSNAGKKVKAFHPMRLRSEKTLIMTIFDDISDAVGATTSSALSGGQRAIWASMQNNTKRTLNWVVSGVDHGQRDDHAPDQIAPGDSEKWGLKSMGISTGCEGWMK
;
A
#
# COMPACT_ATOMS: atom_id res chain seq x y z
N MET A 1 6.16 -4.26 -42.19
CA MET A 1 5.57 -3.14 -41.42
C MET A 1 4.08 -3.02 -41.75
N PRO A 2 3.16 -3.53 -40.91
CA PRO A 2 1.78 -3.11 -40.98
C PRO A 2 1.52 -2.01 -39.93
N ARG A 3 1.17 -0.81 -40.42
CA ARG A 3 0.58 0.26 -39.61
C ARG A 3 -0.69 -0.29 -38.94
N ARG A 4 -0.69 -0.44 -37.62
CA ARG A 4 -1.94 -0.63 -36.86
C ARG A 4 -2.69 0.70 -36.83
N GLN A 5 -3.67 0.85 -37.72
CA GLN A 5 -4.81 1.72 -37.49
C GLN A 5 -5.63 1.10 -36.34
N GLY A 6 -5.26 1.42 -35.10
CA GLY A 6 -6.11 1.18 -33.93
C GLY A 6 -7.07 2.35 -33.80
N SER A 7 -8.34 2.15 -34.18
CA SER A 7 -9.41 3.07 -33.89
C SER A 7 -9.42 3.42 -32.39
N GLN A 8 -9.30 4.71 -32.06
CA GLN A 8 -9.48 5.27 -30.71
C GLN A 8 -10.92 5.07 -30.22
N SER A 9 -11.33 3.83 -30.00
CA SER A 9 -12.55 3.52 -29.26
C SER A 9 -12.33 3.99 -27.82
N ALA A 10 -13.20 4.87 -27.32
CA ALA A 10 -13.16 5.28 -25.92
C ALA A 10 -13.29 4.03 -25.05
N ALA A 11 -12.22 3.65 -24.34
CA ALA A 11 -12.27 2.55 -23.40
C ALA A 11 -13.41 2.83 -22.40
N LEU A 12 -14.38 1.91 -22.33
CA LEU A 12 -15.50 2.02 -21.39
C LEU A 12 -15.11 1.56 -19.99
N GLU A 13 -14.00 0.81 -19.89
CA GLU A 13 -13.47 0.23 -18.67
C GLU A 13 -11.94 0.30 -18.66
N LEU A 14 -11.35 0.56 -17.48
CA LEU A 14 -9.90 0.67 -17.27
C LEU A 14 -9.46 -0.04 -15.98
N PRO A 15 -8.17 -0.46 -15.88
CA PRO A 15 -7.16 -0.48 -16.95
C PRO A 15 -7.38 -1.59 -17.99
N PRO A 16 -6.69 -1.54 -19.14
CA PRO A 16 -6.74 -2.58 -20.19
C PRO A 16 -5.84 -3.79 -19.87
N CYS A 17 -5.76 -4.19 -18.60
CA CYS A 17 -5.05 -5.40 -18.16
C CYS A 17 -6.03 -6.41 -17.54
N GLU A 18 -5.51 -7.55 -17.10
CA GLU A 18 -6.28 -8.54 -16.35
C GLU A 18 -6.79 -7.98 -15.02
N GLY A 19 -7.93 -8.51 -14.56
CA GLY A 19 -8.54 -8.15 -13.29
C GLY A 19 -9.77 -7.23 -13.38
N PRO A 20 -10.34 -6.87 -12.23
CA PRO A 20 -11.49 -5.98 -12.14
C PRO A 20 -11.19 -4.58 -12.69
N LYS A 21 -12.16 -4.02 -13.41
CA LYS A 21 -12.02 -2.73 -14.08
C LYS A 21 -12.98 -1.70 -13.49
N LEU A 22 -12.59 -0.43 -13.55
CA LEU A 22 -13.46 0.71 -13.26
C LEU A 22 -14.13 1.17 -14.55
N ASN A 23 -15.41 1.54 -14.50
CA ASN A 23 -16.14 2.03 -15.69
C ASN A 23 -15.90 3.52 -15.87
N ILE A 24 -16.08 3.98 -17.10
CA ILE A 24 -16.22 5.39 -17.38
C ILE A 24 -17.41 5.96 -16.60
N PHE A 25 -17.23 7.14 -16.02
CA PHE A 25 -18.26 7.84 -15.28
C PHE A 25 -19.47 8.11 -16.18
N GLU A 26 -20.68 7.81 -15.69
CA GLU A 26 -21.92 7.90 -16.49
C GLU A 26 -22.11 9.29 -17.13
N HIS A 27 -21.68 10.34 -16.43
CA HIS A 27 -21.83 11.72 -16.89
C HIS A 27 -20.53 12.33 -17.43
N HIS A 28 -19.58 11.52 -17.89
CA HIS A 28 -18.28 11.96 -18.43
C HIS A 28 -18.36 13.00 -19.58
N LYS A 29 -19.50 13.12 -20.26
CA LYS A 29 -19.73 14.14 -21.31
C LYS A 29 -20.36 15.44 -20.79
N SER A 30 -20.81 15.46 -19.55
CA SER A 30 -21.48 16.62 -18.95
C SER A 30 -20.48 17.71 -18.61
N LYS A 31 -20.95 18.97 -18.54
CA LYS A 31 -20.12 20.09 -18.08
C LYS A 31 -19.73 19.91 -16.61
N ILE A 32 -18.44 20.05 -16.33
CA ILE A 32 -17.90 20.14 -14.98
C ILE A 32 -17.91 21.61 -14.55
N GLN A 33 -18.52 21.89 -13.40
CA GLN A 33 -18.38 23.17 -12.71
C GLN A 33 -17.38 22.98 -11.56
N TRP A 34 -16.15 23.46 -11.74
CA TRP A 34 -15.13 23.47 -10.70
C TRP A 34 -15.52 24.47 -9.60
N LEU A 35 -15.61 24.00 -8.36
CA LEU A 35 -16.03 24.81 -7.20
C LEU A 35 -14.85 25.23 -6.32
N GLY A 36 -13.77 24.45 -6.32
CA GLY A 36 -12.54 24.77 -5.59
C GLY A 36 -11.64 23.55 -5.42
N ARG A 37 -10.38 23.79 -5.08
CA ARG A 37 -9.39 22.75 -4.74
C ARG A 37 -9.58 22.29 -3.29
N LEU A 38 -9.42 21.00 -3.01
CA LEU A 38 -9.64 20.38 -1.70
C LEU A 38 -8.34 19.96 -1.00
N ASP A 39 -7.24 19.81 -1.73
CA ASP A 39 -5.93 19.38 -1.21
C ASP A 39 -4.99 20.54 -0.82
N ASN A 40 -5.51 21.76 -0.66
CA ASN A 40 -4.76 22.93 -0.21
C ASN A 40 -4.88 23.10 1.31
N GLU A 41 -4.01 22.43 2.07
CA GLU A 41 -3.74 22.83 3.47
C GLU A 41 -2.39 23.56 3.62
N ASP A 42 -1.46 23.41 2.66
CA ASP A 42 -0.25 24.23 2.55
C ASP A 42 0.04 24.60 1.08
N GLU A 43 0.10 25.90 0.78
CA GLU A 43 0.28 26.45 -0.59
C GLU A 43 1.59 26.00 -1.28
N ASN A 44 2.52 25.40 -0.56
CA ASN A 44 3.85 25.00 -1.06
C ASN A 44 4.02 23.49 -1.31
N VAL A 45 3.03 22.65 -1.01
CA VAL A 45 3.13 21.20 -1.22
C VAL A 45 2.12 20.76 -2.28
N THR A 46 2.61 20.52 -3.50
CA THR A 46 1.80 19.89 -4.54
C THR A 46 1.86 18.37 -4.37
N SER A 47 0.72 17.69 -4.39
CA SER A 47 0.72 16.22 -4.43
C SER A 47 1.45 15.73 -5.68
N SER A 48 2.29 14.71 -5.51
CA SER A 48 3.08 14.11 -6.59
C SER A 48 2.19 13.42 -7.64
N GLU A 49 1.00 12.97 -7.25
CA GLU A 49 0.13 12.15 -8.11
C GLU A 49 -0.96 12.95 -8.83
N GLY A 50 -1.41 14.08 -8.26
CA GLY A 50 -2.56 14.79 -8.80
C GLY A 50 -3.12 15.87 -7.89
N TYR A 51 -4.32 16.34 -8.23
CA TYR A 51 -5.04 17.41 -7.55
C TYR A 51 -6.47 16.97 -7.25
N ILE A 52 -7.03 17.39 -6.12
CA ILE A 52 -8.40 17.02 -5.74
C ILE A 52 -9.27 18.26 -5.79
N PHE A 53 -10.34 18.21 -6.58
CA PHE A 53 -11.28 19.31 -6.72
C PHE A 53 -12.67 18.94 -6.21
N ARG A 54 -13.31 19.88 -5.54
CA ARG A 54 -14.76 19.91 -5.39
C ARG A 54 -15.35 20.40 -6.70
N ALA A 55 -16.26 19.63 -7.28
CA ALA A 55 -16.90 20.01 -8.53
C ALA A 55 -18.36 19.59 -8.56
N ARG A 56 -19.16 20.28 -9.37
CA ARG A 56 -20.57 19.96 -9.60
C ARG A 56 -20.78 19.46 -11.03
N ILE A 57 -21.42 18.30 -11.15
CA ILE A 57 -21.79 17.69 -12.43
C ILE A 57 -23.28 17.32 -12.36
N ARG A 58 -24.09 17.82 -13.30
CA ARG A 58 -25.55 17.64 -13.34
C ARG A 58 -26.25 17.95 -12.01
N GLY A 59 -25.81 19.00 -11.31
CA GLY A 59 -26.41 19.43 -10.05
C GLY A 59 -25.96 18.67 -8.80
N ARG A 60 -25.20 17.58 -8.93
CA ARG A 60 -24.60 16.85 -7.80
C ARG A 60 -23.13 17.22 -7.62
N GLU A 61 -22.70 17.34 -6.38
CA GLU A 61 -21.30 17.59 -6.04
C GLU A 61 -20.50 16.31 -5.85
N TYR A 62 -19.25 16.37 -6.27
CA TYR A 62 -18.29 15.27 -6.25
C TYR A 62 -16.91 15.79 -5.84
N ALA A 63 -16.07 14.87 -5.36
CA ALA A 63 -14.63 15.04 -5.34
C ALA A 63 -14.04 14.44 -6.63
N ILE A 64 -13.24 15.20 -7.36
CA ILE A 64 -12.59 14.77 -8.60
C ILE A 64 -11.08 14.81 -8.39
N LYS A 65 -10.42 13.65 -8.36
CA LYS A 65 -8.95 13.56 -8.39
C LYS A 65 -8.50 13.60 -9.84
N VAL A 66 -7.81 14.66 -10.23
CA VAL A 66 -7.20 14.84 -11.55
C VAL A 66 -5.74 14.46 -11.43
N PHE A 67 -5.32 13.44 -12.17
CA PHE A 67 -3.98 12.88 -12.07
C PHE A 67 -3.01 13.65 -12.95
N LYS A 68 -1.79 13.84 -12.44
CA LYS A 68 -0.66 14.26 -13.26
C LYS A 68 -0.33 13.16 -14.27
N PHE A 69 0.31 13.55 -15.37
CA PHE A 69 0.86 12.58 -16.30
C PHE A 69 2.02 11.83 -15.65
N PHE A 70 2.05 10.52 -15.86
CA PHE A 70 2.99 9.61 -15.24
C PHE A 70 3.94 9.04 -16.28
N ASN A 71 5.23 9.06 -15.99
CA ASN A 71 6.26 8.46 -16.83
C ASN A 71 6.65 7.10 -16.26
N PRO A 72 6.26 5.95 -16.85
CA PRO A 72 6.66 4.64 -16.31
C PRO A 72 8.18 4.46 -16.24
N MET A 73 8.96 5.17 -17.05
CA MET A 73 10.43 5.11 -17.00
C MET A 73 11.01 5.66 -15.69
N SER A 74 10.28 6.49 -14.94
CA SER A 74 10.77 6.93 -13.62
C SER A 74 10.93 5.78 -12.63
N ASP A 75 10.17 4.69 -12.86
CA ASP A 75 10.06 3.55 -11.96
C ASP A 75 10.64 2.28 -12.59
N GLU A 76 11.40 2.39 -13.69
CA GLU A 76 11.99 1.24 -14.41
C GLU A 76 12.87 0.39 -13.51
N TYR A 77 13.64 1.01 -12.61
CA TYR A 77 14.46 0.30 -11.63
C TYR A 77 13.64 -0.66 -10.75
N PHE A 78 12.35 -0.36 -10.56
CA PHE A 78 11.42 -1.17 -9.77
C PHE A 78 10.69 -2.19 -10.64
N TRP A 79 10.04 -1.77 -11.72
CA TRP A 79 9.20 -2.69 -12.50
C TRP A 79 10.00 -3.56 -13.48
N GLY A 80 11.15 -3.10 -13.98
CA GLY A 80 11.97 -3.83 -14.96
C GLY A 80 12.39 -5.22 -14.45
N PRO A 81 12.96 -5.34 -13.24
CA PRO A 81 13.30 -6.64 -12.66
C PRO A 81 12.09 -7.56 -12.38
N MET A 82 10.90 -6.99 -12.19
CA MET A 82 9.71 -7.73 -11.76
C MET A 82 8.82 -8.18 -12.93
N LEU A 83 8.67 -7.34 -13.95
CA LEU A 83 7.88 -7.62 -15.15
C LEU A 83 8.74 -8.14 -16.31
N GLY A 84 10.04 -7.85 -16.29
CA GLY A 84 11.01 -8.08 -17.36
C GLY A 84 11.37 -6.77 -18.07
N GLU A 85 12.66 -6.57 -18.35
CA GLU A 85 13.20 -5.36 -19.01
C GLU A 85 12.58 -5.10 -20.39
N ASP A 86 12.16 -6.15 -21.09
CA ASP A 86 11.49 -6.07 -22.39
C ASP A 86 9.98 -5.77 -22.31
N THR A 87 9.44 -5.51 -21.11
CA THR A 87 8.01 -5.22 -20.92
C THR A 87 7.61 -3.95 -21.67
N PRO A 88 6.57 -3.98 -22.52
CA PRO A 88 6.06 -2.78 -23.16
C PRO A 88 5.68 -1.69 -22.15
N LEU A 89 6.04 -0.43 -22.42
CA LEU A 89 5.82 0.69 -21.48
C LEU A 89 4.37 0.90 -21.10
N ASP A 90 3.44 0.67 -22.03
CA ASP A 90 2.01 0.72 -21.75
C ASP A 90 1.60 -0.33 -20.72
N THR A 91 2.15 -1.55 -20.83
CA THR A 91 1.95 -2.65 -19.90
C THR A 91 2.56 -2.34 -18.53
N ALA A 92 3.79 -1.82 -18.48
CA ALA A 92 4.40 -1.38 -17.23
C ALA A 92 3.52 -0.31 -16.54
N ALA A 93 3.09 0.71 -17.29
CA ALA A 93 2.21 1.76 -16.79
C ALA A 93 0.88 1.22 -16.27
N TYR A 94 0.28 0.19 -16.90
CA TYR A 94 -0.95 -0.42 -16.40
C TYR A 94 -0.83 -0.99 -14.99
N TYR A 95 0.38 -1.18 -14.48
CA TYR A 95 0.62 -1.65 -13.11
C TYR A 95 1.22 -0.56 -12.21
N THR A 96 2.09 0.30 -12.72
CA THR A 96 2.80 1.31 -11.91
C THR A 96 2.15 2.69 -11.86
N ASP A 97 1.31 3.05 -12.85
CA ASP A 97 0.68 4.38 -12.89
C ASP A 97 -0.38 4.53 -11.77
N PRO A 98 -0.31 5.58 -10.92
CA PRO A 98 -1.26 5.80 -9.85
C PRO A 98 -2.72 5.88 -10.30
N PHE A 99 -3.00 6.42 -11.50
CA PHE A 99 -4.35 6.45 -12.05
C PHE A 99 -4.88 5.03 -12.31
N TYR A 100 -4.06 4.15 -12.88
CA TYR A 100 -4.46 2.77 -13.14
C TYR A 100 -4.53 1.95 -11.84
N ALA A 101 -3.68 2.22 -10.85
CA ALA A 101 -3.76 1.63 -9.53
C ALA A 101 -5.13 1.89 -8.87
N GLU A 102 -5.57 3.15 -8.83
CA GLU A 102 -6.90 3.48 -8.33
C GLU A 102 -8.02 2.81 -9.14
N CYS A 103 -7.90 2.74 -10.46
CA CYS A 103 -8.88 2.08 -11.31
C CYS A 103 -9.02 0.59 -10.96
N ARG A 104 -7.92 -0.14 -10.73
CA ARG A 104 -7.97 -1.56 -10.33
C ARG A 104 -8.62 -1.71 -8.96
N ALA A 105 -8.20 -0.91 -7.98
CA ALA A 105 -8.73 -0.99 -6.62
C ALA A 105 -10.25 -0.73 -6.58
N TYR A 106 -10.72 0.38 -7.17
CA TYR A 106 -12.15 0.67 -7.23
C TYR A 106 -12.93 -0.30 -8.12
N GLY A 107 -12.30 -0.85 -9.17
CA GLY A 107 -12.86 -1.93 -9.97
C GLY A 107 -13.20 -3.15 -9.10
N LEU A 108 -12.27 -3.58 -8.23
CA LEU A 108 -12.49 -4.71 -7.33
C LEU A 108 -13.53 -4.38 -6.25
N LEU A 109 -13.42 -3.22 -5.60
CA LEU A 109 -14.36 -2.78 -4.57
C LEU A 109 -15.82 -2.82 -5.07
N ARG A 110 -16.04 -2.43 -6.33
CA ARG A 110 -17.38 -2.45 -6.95
C ARG A 110 -17.96 -3.86 -7.08
N VAL A 111 -17.15 -4.83 -7.51
CA VAL A 111 -17.59 -6.21 -7.73
C VAL A 111 -17.54 -7.07 -6.46
N ALA A 112 -16.89 -6.59 -5.40
CA ALA A 112 -16.79 -7.30 -4.13
C ALA A 112 -18.17 -7.64 -3.54
N LYS A 113 -18.36 -8.89 -3.09
CA LYS A 113 -19.61 -9.33 -2.46
C LYS A 113 -19.70 -8.90 -0.99
N GLN A 114 -18.56 -8.82 -0.32
CA GLN A 114 -18.50 -8.51 1.11
C GLN A 114 -18.72 -7.02 1.34
N LYS A 115 -19.67 -6.69 2.23
CA LYS A 115 -19.98 -5.31 2.59
C LYS A 115 -18.80 -4.60 3.28
N SER A 116 -18.03 -5.31 4.10
CA SER A 116 -16.84 -4.76 4.78
C SER A 116 -15.80 -4.23 3.79
N VAL A 117 -15.61 -4.94 2.68
CA VAL A 117 -14.71 -4.53 1.59
C VAL A 117 -15.25 -3.28 0.90
N LYS A 118 -16.53 -3.28 0.49
CA LYS A 118 -17.17 -2.12 -0.15
C LYS A 118 -17.16 -0.85 0.70
N GLU A 119 -17.32 -0.98 2.00
CA GLU A 119 -17.40 0.14 2.94
C GLU A 119 -16.04 0.59 3.49
N VAL A 120 -14.93 0.02 3.01
CA VAL A 120 -13.58 0.47 3.37
C VAL A 120 -13.26 1.84 2.74
N ALA A 121 -13.84 2.14 1.58
CA ALA A 121 -13.51 3.31 0.78
C ALA A 121 -14.71 4.23 0.55
N VAL A 122 -14.42 5.50 0.24
CA VAL A 122 -15.43 6.43 -0.30
C VAL A 122 -15.92 5.93 -1.66
N PRO A 123 -17.24 5.95 -1.95
CA PRO A 123 -17.76 5.48 -3.22
C PRO A 123 -17.14 6.20 -4.43
N CYS A 124 -16.74 5.42 -5.42
CA CYS A 124 -16.22 5.88 -6.70
C CYS A 124 -17.27 5.65 -7.80
N HIS A 125 -17.51 6.67 -8.61
CA HIS A 125 -18.53 6.67 -9.67
C HIS A 125 -17.95 6.34 -11.05
N GLY A 126 -16.62 6.31 -11.18
CA GLY A 126 -15.93 5.99 -12.42
C GLY A 126 -14.81 6.96 -12.75
N PHE A 127 -14.12 6.69 -13.86
CA PHE A 127 -13.10 7.57 -14.41
C PHE A 127 -13.65 8.46 -15.53
N LEU A 128 -12.94 9.54 -15.86
CA LEU A 128 -13.20 10.33 -17.06
C LEU A 128 -11.90 10.91 -17.61
N PHE A 129 -11.92 11.29 -18.89
CA PHE A 129 -10.88 12.11 -19.50
C PHE A 129 -11.39 13.55 -19.60
N LEU A 130 -10.58 14.51 -19.17
CA LEU A 130 -10.93 15.93 -19.27
C LEU A 130 -11.06 16.31 -20.75
N ARG A 131 -12.04 17.16 -21.05
CA ARG A 131 -12.17 17.80 -22.36
C ARG A 131 -11.16 18.94 -22.45
N PRO A 132 -10.76 19.36 -23.66
CA PRO A 132 -9.78 20.43 -23.83
C PRO A 132 -10.12 21.71 -23.06
N GLN A 133 -11.39 22.09 -23.00
CA GLN A 133 -11.85 23.27 -22.26
C GLN A 133 -11.71 23.12 -20.74
N GLU A 134 -11.84 21.90 -20.22
CA GLU A 134 -11.69 21.63 -18.78
C GLU A 134 -10.22 21.61 -18.39
N GLN A 135 -9.37 21.02 -19.23
CA GLN A 135 -7.93 21.02 -19.01
C GLN A 135 -7.37 22.44 -19.06
N GLN A 136 -7.74 23.23 -20.08
CA GLN A 136 -7.36 24.64 -20.20
C GLN A 136 -7.85 25.46 -19.00
N ALA A 137 -9.03 25.16 -18.46
CA ALA A 137 -9.53 25.85 -17.27
C ALA A 137 -8.69 25.58 -16.01
N LEU A 138 -8.11 24.38 -15.87
CA LEU A 138 -7.19 24.06 -14.79
C LEU A 138 -5.81 24.68 -15.02
N GLU A 139 -5.29 24.64 -16.24
CA GLU A 139 -4.01 25.27 -16.60
C GLU A 139 -4.03 26.79 -16.36
N MET A 140 -5.15 27.47 -16.66
CA MET A 140 -5.33 28.90 -16.33
C MET A 140 -5.38 29.19 -14.82
N GLN A 141 -5.54 28.16 -13.99
CA GLN A 141 -5.47 28.24 -12.52
C GLN A 141 -4.10 27.78 -11.98
N ASP A 142 -3.06 27.76 -12.84
CA ASP A 142 -1.70 27.36 -12.49
C ASP A 142 -1.58 25.91 -11.97
N ILE A 143 -2.44 25.03 -12.49
CA ILE A 143 -2.40 23.60 -12.17
C ILE A 143 -1.41 22.90 -13.12
N ASP A 144 -0.26 22.48 -12.58
CA ASP A 144 0.75 21.69 -13.31
C ASP A 144 0.32 20.22 -13.45
N LEU A 145 -0.14 19.84 -14.64
CA LEU A 145 -0.51 18.45 -14.94
C LEU A 145 0.70 17.56 -15.29
N GLY A 146 1.92 18.08 -15.33
CA GLY A 146 3.15 17.32 -15.59
C GLY A 146 3.35 16.89 -17.05
N LEU A 147 2.72 17.59 -18.00
CA LEU A 147 2.88 17.32 -19.44
C LEU A 147 4.31 17.51 -19.95
N ASP A 148 5.07 18.39 -19.31
CA ASP A 148 6.46 18.71 -19.63
C ASP A 148 7.45 17.61 -19.16
N LYS A 149 7.01 16.71 -18.28
CA LYS A 149 7.83 15.66 -17.66
C LYS A 149 7.74 14.30 -18.35
N ILE A 150 6.98 14.21 -19.45
CA ILE A 150 6.68 12.97 -20.16
C ILE A 150 7.06 13.04 -21.63
N ASP A 151 7.40 11.89 -22.21
CA ASP A 151 7.53 11.76 -23.65
C ASP A 151 6.16 11.93 -24.33
N LEU A 152 6.05 12.90 -25.23
CA LEU A 152 4.79 13.26 -25.88
C LEU A 152 4.28 12.18 -26.84
N ASP A 153 5.17 11.43 -27.49
CA ASP A 153 4.78 10.39 -28.43
C ASP A 153 4.29 9.15 -27.68
N TYR A 154 4.94 8.81 -26.56
CA TYR A 154 4.42 7.85 -25.59
C TYR A 154 3.03 8.31 -25.11
N GLN A 155 2.89 9.54 -24.61
CA GLN A 155 1.61 10.00 -24.07
C GLN A 155 0.48 9.96 -25.10
N ARG A 156 0.75 10.36 -26.35
CA ARG A 156 -0.22 10.27 -27.47
C ARG A 156 -0.66 8.84 -27.77
N SER A 157 0.22 7.87 -27.53
CA SER A 157 -0.08 6.44 -27.74
C SER A 157 -0.95 5.83 -26.62
N THR A 158 -0.97 6.43 -25.43
CA THR A 158 -1.75 5.91 -24.29
C THR A 158 -3.27 6.09 -24.47
N ILE A 159 -4.05 5.32 -23.71
CA ILE A 159 -5.50 5.49 -23.65
C ILE A 159 -5.84 6.86 -23.05
N GLY A 160 -6.60 7.66 -23.79
CA GLY A 160 -6.89 9.05 -23.44
C GLY A 160 -5.97 10.06 -24.12
N GLY A 161 -4.81 9.61 -24.62
CA GLY A 161 -3.83 10.46 -25.30
C GLY A 161 -3.37 11.61 -24.39
N LEU A 162 -3.33 12.83 -24.93
CA LEU A 162 -2.93 14.03 -24.20
C LEU A 162 -4.00 14.61 -23.25
N LYS A 163 -5.09 13.88 -22.99
CA LYS A 163 -6.14 14.33 -22.07
C LYS A 163 -5.79 13.95 -20.64
N ALA A 164 -5.84 14.91 -19.73
CA ALA A 164 -5.75 14.64 -18.31
C ALA A 164 -6.82 13.63 -17.87
N ARG A 165 -6.43 12.74 -16.96
CA ARG A 165 -7.24 11.61 -16.48
C ARG A 165 -7.75 11.93 -15.08
N ALA A 166 -8.98 11.54 -14.80
CA ALA A 166 -9.58 11.82 -13.50
C ALA A 166 -10.48 10.69 -13.00
N ILE A 167 -10.66 10.62 -11.68
CA ILE A 167 -11.61 9.74 -11.01
C ILE A 167 -12.61 10.57 -10.22
N VAL A 168 -13.89 10.20 -10.32
CA VAL A 168 -15.01 10.89 -9.67
C VAL A 168 -15.46 10.09 -8.45
N LYS A 169 -15.42 10.71 -7.28
CA LYS A 169 -15.78 10.10 -5.98
C LYS A 169 -16.88 10.91 -5.30
N ASP A 170 -17.57 10.28 -4.36
CA ASP A 170 -18.42 11.03 -3.43
C ASP A 170 -17.58 12.07 -2.67
N ILE A 171 -18.20 13.21 -2.38
CA ILE A 171 -17.60 14.18 -1.47
C ILE A 171 -17.71 13.65 -0.04
N ALA A 172 -16.59 13.61 0.67
CA ALA A 172 -16.50 13.27 2.08
C ALA A 172 -16.21 14.53 2.91
N SER A 173 -16.40 14.48 4.23
CA SER A 173 -15.96 15.56 5.10
C SER A 173 -14.44 15.67 5.10
N SER A 174 -13.86 16.77 5.62
CA SER A 174 -12.40 16.87 5.83
C SER A 174 -11.92 16.08 7.05
N ASN A 175 -12.83 15.61 7.92
CA ASN A 175 -12.48 14.86 9.11
C ASN A 175 -12.08 13.43 8.74
N SER A 176 -10.96 12.95 9.27
CA SER A 176 -10.50 11.57 9.03
C SER A 176 -11.56 10.53 9.42
N GLY A 177 -12.36 10.84 10.43
CA GLY A 177 -13.37 9.98 11.02
C GLY A 177 -12.79 8.77 11.75
N VAL A 178 -11.47 8.70 11.91
CA VAL A 178 -10.79 7.68 12.72
C VAL A 178 -10.79 8.12 14.18
N SER A 179 -11.30 7.28 15.08
CA SER A 179 -11.34 7.57 16.52
C SER A 179 -11.20 6.31 17.36
N SER A 180 -10.90 6.48 18.65
CA SER A 180 -10.77 5.36 19.61
C SER A 180 -12.00 4.45 19.63
N THR A 181 -13.19 5.00 19.36
CA THR A 181 -14.46 4.26 19.34
C THR A 181 -14.62 3.36 18.12
N ASN A 182 -14.03 3.71 16.98
CA ASN A 182 -14.25 3.03 15.71
C ASN A 182 -12.97 2.43 15.08
N VAL A 183 -11.79 2.71 15.63
CA VAL A 183 -10.47 2.29 15.12
C VAL A 183 -10.39 0.80 14.83
N ARG A 184 -10.93 -0.05 15.72
CA ARG A 184 -10.97 -1.51 15.51
C ARG A 184 -11.84 -1.91 14.31
N ARG A 185 -12.98 -1.24 14.14
CA ARG A 185 -13.90 -1.50 13.02
C ARG A 185 -13.26 -1.09 11.70
N ILE A 186 -12.52 0.02 11.68
CA ILE A 186 -11.78 0.47 10.50
C ILE A 186 -10.66 -0.54 10.19
N LEU A 187 -9.88 -0.96 11.18
CA LEU A 187 -8.86 -2.00 10.98
C LEU A 187 -9.43 -3.29 10.41
N THR A 188 -10.58 -3.76 10.90
CA THR A 188 -11.25 -4.95 10.33
C THR A 188 -11.61 -4.77 8.86
N LYS A 189 -12.01 -3.56 8.44
CA LYS A 189 -12.28 -3.27 7.02
C LYS A 189 -11.01 -3.25 6.19
N VAL A 190 -9.92 -2.66 6.69
CA VAL A 190 -8.59 -2.70 6.05
C VAL A 190 -8.17 -4.16 5.85
N VAL A 191 -8.17 -4.97 6.91
CA VAL A 191 -7.84 -6.40 6.81
C VAL A 191 -8.76 -7.16 5.83
N SER A 192 -10.06 -6.84 5.82
CA SER A 192 -10.99 -7.45 4.84
C SER A 192 -10.63 -7.08 3.40
N MET A 193 -10.19 -5.85 3.17
CA MET A 193 -9.71 -5.37 1.87
C MET A 193 -8.41 -6.09 1.45
N ASN A 194 -7.44 -6.26 2.35
CA ASN A 194 -6.24 -7.06 2.10
C ASN A 194 -6.56 -8.51 1.74
N ILE A 195 -7.49 -9.14 2.47
CA ILE A 195 -7.97 -10.51 2.17
C ILE A 195 -8.65 -10.58 0.80
N ALA A 196 -9.33 -9.51 0.39
CA ALA A 196 -9.96 -9.44 -0.92
C ALA A 196 -8.95 -9.25 -2.07
N GLY A 197 -7.67 -8.95 -1.77
CA GLY A 197 -6.62 -8.79 -2.77
C GLY A 197 -6.27 -7.34 -3.10
N ILE A 198 -6.66 -6.35 -2.29
CA ILE A 198 -6.17 -4.96 -2.39
C ILE A 198 -5.20 -4.70 -1.24
N LEU A 199 -3.94 -4.39 -1.58
CA LEU A 199 -2.94 -3.85 -0.67
C LEU A 199 -2.85 -2.35 -0.94
N ASN A 200 -3.22 -1.50 0.01
CA ASN A 200 -3.27 -0.06 -0.20
C ASN A 200 -1.88 0.58 -0.26
N ASN A 201 -0.95 0.08 0.56
CA ASN A 201 0.46 0.52 0.69
C ASN A 201 0.65 1.99 1.11
N ASP A 202 -0.42 2.72 1.44
CA ASP A 202 -0.35 4.11 1.88
C ASP A 202 -1.39 4.40 2.98
N ILE A 203 -1.43 3.54 4.00
CA ILE A 203 -2.34 3.70 5.13
C ILE A 203 -1.77 4.78 6.07
N ARG A 204 -2.34 5.98 6.00
CA ARG A 204 -2.03 7.13 6.87
C ARG A 204 -3.28 7.95 7.14
N ILE A 205 -3.27 8.78 8.19
CA ILE A 205 -4.46 9.50 8.68
C ILE A 205 -5.06 10.41 7.60
N ASP A 206 -4.19 11.03 6.80
CA ASP A 206 -4.54 11.93 5.71
C ASP A 206 -5.28 11.25 4.56
N ASN A 207 -5.18 9.92 4.46
CA ASN A 207 -5.87 9.13 3.45
C ASN A 207 -7.22 8.58 3.94
N PHE A 208 -7.65 8.94 5.15
CA PHE A 208 -8.99 8.66 5.65
C PHE A 208 -9.89 9.89 5.59
N ARG A 209 -11.16 9.71 5.23
CA ARG A 209 -12.26 10.66 5.44
C ARG A 209 -13.50 9.92 5.91
N ASP A 210 -14.17 10.40 6.95
CA ASP A 210 -15.34 9.75 7.56
C ASP A 210 -15.12 8.25 7.91
N GLY A 211 -13.88 7.88 8.26
CA GLY A 211 -13.45 6.52 8.58
C GLY A 211 -13.32 5.60 7.37
N LYS A 212 -13.16 6.16 6.17
CA LYS A 212 -13.01 5.45 4.89
C LYS A 212 -11.78 5.93 4.13
N LEU A 213 -11.14 5.02 3.39
CA LEU A 213 -10.02 5.34 2.51
C LEU A 213 -10.48 6.19 1.32
N VAL A 214 -9.66 7.18 0.95
CA VAL A 214 -9.89 8.03 -0.22
C VAL A 214 -8.82 7.90 -1.29
N ASP A 215 -7.66 7.33 -0.98
CA ASP A 215 -6.53 7.21 -1.92
C ASP A 215 -6.12 5.75 -2.12
N PHE A 216 -5.87 5.39 -3.38
CA PHE A 216 -5.42 4.07 -3.83
C PHE A 216 -4.31 4.18 -4.89
N GLY A 217 -3.67 5.35 -5.03
CA GLY A 217 -2.62 5.61 -6.03
C GLY A 217 -1.41 4.69 -5.88
N GLN A 218 -1.10 4.25 -4.66
CA GLN A 218 -0.01 3.32 -4.35
C GLN A 218 -0.45 1.86 -4.22
N SER A 219 -1.73 1.58 -4.50
CA SER A 219 -2.30 0.27 -4.20
C SER A 219 -1.91 -0.81 -5.21
N TRP A 220 -1.66 -2.02 -4.71
CA TRP A 220 -1.52 -3.23 -5.50
C TRP A 220 -2.80 -4.03 -5.40
N THR A 221 -3.41 -4.36 -6.53
CA THR A 221 -4.70 -5.06 -6.59
C THR A 221 -4.55 -6.32 -7.43
N GLU A 222 -4.84 -7.47 -6.83
CA GLU A 222 -4.78 -8.77 -7.51
C GLU A 222 -5.82 -8.85 -8.65
N PRO A 223 -5.46 -9.44 -9.82
CA PRO A 223 -4.14 -9.95 -10.19
C PRO A 223 -3.13 -8.82 -10.44
N TYR A 224 -1.93 -8.94 -9.86
CA TYR A 224 -0.85 -7.95 -9.97
C TYR A 224 0.46 -8.69 -10.28
N PRO A 225 0.93 -8.73 -11.55
CA PRO A 225 2.06 -9.57 -11.96
C PRO A 225 3.37 -9.28 -11.20
N ILE A 226 3.54 -8.06 -10.69
CA ILE A 226 4.66 -7.71 -9.82
C ILE A 226 4.67 -8.58 -8.54
N LEU A 227 3.51 -8.96 -7.99
CA LEU A 227 3.44 -9.88 -6.85
C LEU A 227 3.95 -11.28 -7.19
N ASP A 228 3.85 -11.71 -8.45
CA ASP A 228 4.30 -13.04 -8.88
C ASP A 228 5.83 -13.17 -8.89
N ALA A 229 6.55 -12.04 -8.89
CA ALA A 229 8.00 -12.00 -8.77
C ALA A 229 8.50 -12.26 -7.33
N PHE A 230 7.61 -12.20 -6.33
CA PHE A 230 7.96 -12.40 -4.93
C PHE A 230 7.77 -13.85 -4.49
N ALA A 231 8.64 -14.28 -3.57
CA ALA A 231 8.43 -15.56 -2.89
C ALA A 231 7.14 -15.52 -2.03
N PRO A 232 6.44 -16.64 -1.84
CA PRO A 232 5.16 -16.65 -1.11
C PRO A 232 5.19 -16.03 0.29
N HIS A 233 6.32 -16.14 1.01
CA HIS A 233 6.48 -15.53 2.33
C HIS A 233 6.58 -13.99 2.27
N GLN A 234 7.22 -13.44 1.23
CA GLN A 234 7.28 -11.99 1.01
C GLN A 234 5.90 -11.43 0.68
N VAL A 235 5.11 -12.14 -0.12
CA VAL A 235 3.71 -11.76 -0.40
C VAL A 235 2.87 -11.76 0.88
N LEU A 236 3.11 -12.71 1.79
CA LEU A 236 2.45 -12.73 3.09
C LEU A 236 2.86 -11.53 3.96
N GLU A 237 4.13 -11.16 3.97
CA GLU A 237 4.63 -9.97 4.67
C GLU A 237 4.01 -8.68 4.11
N LEU A 238 3.95 -8.54 2.78
CA LEU A 238 3.28 -7.42 2.11
C LEU A 238 1.80 -7.31 2.51
N LYS A 239 1.11 -8.44 2.68
CA LYS A 239 -0.28 -8.49 3.17
C LYS A 239 -0.44 -7.99 4.61
N LEU A 240 0.64 -7.94 5.39
CA LEU A 240 0.66 -7.42 6.75
C LEU A 240 1.06 -5.94 6.83
N THR A 241 1.64 -5.38 5.76
CA THR A 241 2.13 -3.99 5.72
C THR A 241 1.02 -2.97 6.05
N ASP A 242 -0.14 -3.04 5.40
CA ASP A 242 -1.26 -2.12 5.65
C ASP A 242 -1.73 -2.16 7.11
N ARG A 243 -1.69 -3.34 7.74
CA ARG A 243 -2.04 -3.49 9.15
C ARG A 243 -1.00 -2.83 10.05
N ALA A 244 0.28 -2.99 9.75
CA ALA A 244 1.37 -2.36 10.49
C ALA A 244 1.28 -0.83 10.35
N MET A 245 1.11 -0.32 9.13
CA MET A 245 0.89 1.10 8.85
C MET A 245 -0.35 1.65 9.60
N PHE A 246 -1.46 0.90 9.64
CA PHE A 246 -2.65 1.31 10.39
C PHE A 246 -2.38 1.41 11.90
N GLN A 247 -1.61 0.47 12.45
CA GLN A 247 -1.25 0.49 13.87
C GLN A 247 -0.34 1.68 14.19
N GLN A 248 0.68 1.90 13.37
CA GLN A 248 1.57 3.05 13.49
C GLN A 248 0.80 4.37 13.41
N MET A 249 -0.07 4.54 12.41
CA MET A 249 -0.95 5.70 12.27
C MET A 249 -1.79 5.93 13.53
N ALA A 250 -2.40 4.88 14.10
CA ALA A 250 -3.19 5.02 15.32
C ALA A 250 -2.34 5.43 16.54
N GLU A 251 -1.10 4.97 16.62
CA GLU A 251 -0.15 5.34 17.68
C GLU A 251 0.31 6.80 17.55
N GLU A 252 0.67 7.24 16.34
CA GLU A 252 1.09 8.62 16.03
C GLU A 252 -0.01 9.64 16.32
N GLU A 253 -1.25 9.30 15.98
CA GLU A 253 -2.44 10.14 16.24
C GLU A 253 -2.95 10.05 17.69
N GLY A 254 -2.27 9.33 18.58
CA GLY A 254 -2.67 9.16 19.97
C GLY A 254 -4.04 8.48 20.14
N ILE A 255 -4.46 7.67 19.16
CA ILE A 255 -5.76 7.01 19.16
C ILE A 255 -5.68 5.79 20.06
N GLU A 256 -6.31 5.90 21.24
CA GLU A 256 -6.45 4.77 22.16
C GLU A 256 -7.17 3.60 21.50
N THR A 257 -6.42 2.61 21.03
CA THR A 257 -6.97 1.28 20.84
C THR A 257 -7.14 0.69 22.25
N LYS A 258 -8.16 -0.11 22.57
CA LYS A 258 -8.21 -0.76 23.91
C LYS A 258 -7.02 -1.73 24.20
N HIS A 259 -6.02 -1.74 23.33
CA HIS A 259 -4.70 -2.35 23.50
C HIS A 259 -3.53 -1.34 23.60
N SER A 260 -3.81 -0.03 23.67
CA SER A 260 -2.96 0.98 24.31
C SER A 260 -2.91 0.71 25.81
N ASN A 261 -2.49 -0.51 26.14
CA ASN A 261 -1.79 -0.74 27.37
C ASN A 261 -0.55 0.13 27.26
N ALA A 262 -0.57 1.28 27.91
CA ALA A 262 0.64 1.81 28.49
C ALA A 262 1.37 0.63 29.18
N GLY A 263 2.37 0.06 28.50
CA GLY A 263 3.19 -1.04 29.00
C GLY A 263 2.90 -2.50 28.59
N LYS A 264 2.05 -2.84 27.60
CA LYS A 264 2.02 -4.25 27.08
C LYS A 264 2.49 -4.40 25.64
N LYS A 265 3.68 -5.00 25.54
CA LYS A 265 4.33 -5.73 24.44
C LYS A 265 3.39 -6.08 23.26
N VAL A 266 3.78 -5.62 22.06
CA VAL A 266 3.30 -6.16 20.79
C VAL A 266 3.53 -7.68 20.79
N LYS A 267 2.45 -8.46 20.77
CA LYS A 267 2.52 -9.91 20.57
C LYS A 267 2.44 -10.18 19.07
N ALA A 268 3.58 -10.39 18.44
CA ALA A 268 3.59 -11.00 17.11
C ALA A 268 3.27 -12.49 17.26
N PHE A 269 2.24 -12.97 16.56
CA PHE A 269 1.92 -14.40 16.49
C PHE A 269 2.45 -14.91 15.15
N HIS A 270 3.42 -15.82 15.21
CA HIS A 270 3.93 -16.59 14.07
C HIS A 270 3.80 -18.06 14.45
N PRO A 271 2.89 -18.84 13.84
CA PRO A 271 2.97 -20.30 13.92
C PRO A 271 4.29 -20.86 13.29
N MET A 272 4.60 -22.18 13.32
CA MET A 272 5.87 -22.72 12.75
C MET A 272 5.66 -24.08 12.06
N ARG A 273 6.44 -24.49 11.04
CA ARG A 273 6.46 -25.88 10.51
C ARG A 273 7.81 -26.55 10.75
N LEU A 274 7.79 -27.78 11.25
CA LEU A 274 8.97 -28.65 11.30
C LEU A 274 9.13 -29.43 9.99
N ARG A 275 10.29 -29.32 9.33
CA ARG A 275 10.71 -30.27 8.28
C ARG A 275 11.79 -31.22 8.80
N SER A 276 11.71 -32.49 8.39
CA SER A 276 12.61 -33.54 8.83
C SER A 276 13.92 -33.59 8.04
N GLU A 277 15.00 -33.47 8.81
CA GLU A 277 16.34 -34.08 8.69
C GLU A 277 17.48 -33.41 7.90
N LYS A 278 18.58 -33.32 8.67
CA LYS A 278 19.98 -32.95 8.40
C LYS A 278 20.26 -31.45 8.23
N THR A 279 20.69 -30.88 9.35
CA THR A 279 21.07 -29.47 9.59
C THR A 279 19.87 -28.53 9.78
N LEU A 280 19.61 -28.17 11.05
CA LEU A 280 18.61 -27.18 11.42
C LEU A 280 19.16 -25.78 11.09
N ILE A 281 18.63 -25.16 10.03
CA ILE A 281 18.75 -23.72 9.79
C ILE A 281 17.44 -23.09 10.25
N MET A 282 17.53 -22.14 11.18
CA MET A 282 16.38 -21.44 11.74
C MET A 282 15.90 -20.38 10.74
N THR A 283 14.79 -20.65 10.06
CA THR A 283 14.08 -19.70 9.20
C THR A 283 12.59 -19.75 9.57
N ILE A 284 12.00 -18.58 9.81
CA ILE A 284 10.69 -18.39 10.46
C ILE A 284 9.62 -18.20 9.38
N PHE A 285 8.57 -19.07 9.33
CA PHE A 285 7.15 -18.86 8.94
C PHE A 285 6.44 -20.25 8.87
N ASP A 286 5.13 -20.31 9.14
CA ASP A 286 4.46 -21.51 9.65
C ASP A 286 3.91 -22.59 8.73
N ASP A 287 3.70 -23.75 9.39
CA ASP A 287 2.47 -24.57 9.38
C ASP A 287 2.67 -25.74 10.40
N ILE A 288 1.82 -25.92 11.42
CA ILE A 288 1.76 -27.02 12.44
C ILE A 288 2.13 -26.62 13.88
N SER A 289 1.19 -26.85 14.80
CA SER A 289 1.22 -26.45 16.20
C SER A 289 2.33 -27.10 17.06
N ASP A 290 2.71 -26.35 18.12
CA ASP A 290 3.18 -26.81 19.44
C ASP A 290 4.69 -27.06 19.74
N ALA A 291 5.66 -26.48 19.01
CA ALA A 291 7.08 -26.80 19.27
C ALA A 291 7.94 -25.75 20.01
N VAL A 292 7.65 -24.43 19.94
CA VAL A 292 8.48 -23.39 20.59
C VAL A 292 7.60 -22.19 20.96
N GLY A 293 7.61 -21.77 22.22
CA GLY A 293 6.98 -20.52 22.66
C GLY A 293 7.99 -19.38 22.59
N ALA A 294 7.67 -18.30 21.85
CA ALA A 294 8.52 -17.11 21.76
C ALA A 294 7.77 -15.86 22.24
N THR A 295 8.41 -15.02 23.04
CA THR A 295 7.85 -13.75 23.52
C THR A 295 8.88 -12.63 23.37
N THR A 296 8.58 -11.58 22.61
CA THR A 296 9.50 -10.45 22.41
C THR A 296 9.15 -9.25 23.28
N SER A 297 10.15 -8.43 23.62
CA SER A 297 10.00 -7.16 24.33
C SER A 297 11.13 -6.21 24.01
N SER A 298 10.82 -4.95 23.72
CA SER A 298 11.81 -3.89 23.59
C SER A 298 11.92 -3.09 24.90
N ALA A 299 13.13 -2.60 25.20
CA ALA A 299 13.38 -1.68 26.30
C ALA A 299 14.47 -0.68 25.90
N LEU A 300 14.32 0.57 26.34
CA LEU A 300 15.35 1.60 26.23
C LEU A 300 16.16 1.63 27.53
N SER A 301 17.47 1.37 27.43
CA SER A 301 18.41 1.50 28.53
C SER A 301 19.66 2.21 28.02
N GLY A 302 20.04 3.33 28.63
CA GLY A 302 21.29 4.03 28.31
C GLY A 302 21.41 4.60 26.89
N GLY A 303 20.30 4.89 26.20
CA GLY A 303 20.32 5.46 24.84
C GLY A 303 20.48 4.45 23.70
N GLN A 304 20.52 3.13 23.99
CA GLN A 304 20.51 2.06 22.98
C GLN A 304 19.16 1.32 23.00
N ARG A 305 18.61 1.02 21.81
CA ARG A 305 17.43 0.16 21.66
C ARG A 305 17.87 -1.30 21.68
N ALA A 306 17.45 -2.04 22.70
CA ALA A 306 17.65 -3.50 22.77
C ALA A 306 16.31 -4.21 22.54
N ILE A 307 16.32 -5.19 21.62
CA ILE A 307 15.20 -6.11 21.43
C ILE A 307 15.51 -7.37 22.21
N TRP A 308 14.64 -7.74 23.15
CA TRP A 308 14.77 -8.96 23.92
C TRP A 308 13.77 -10.00 23.42
N ALA A 309 14.23 -11.22 23.22
CA ALA A 309 13.39 -12.37 22.91
C ALA A 309 13.55 -13.41 24.03
N SER A 310 12.44 -13.83 24.63
CA SER A 310 12.38 -15.05 25.43
C SER A 310 11.99 -16.19 24.51
N MET A 311 12.77 -17.26 24.47
CA MET A 311 12.37 -18.50 23.80
C MET A 311 12.44 -19.66 24.78
N GLN A 312 11.56 -20.63 24.54
CA GLN A 312 11.50 -21.87 25.30
C GLN A 312 11.63 -23.04 24.32
N ASN A 313 12.64 -23.87 24.51
CA ASN A 313 12.83 -25.07 23.69
C ASN A 313 11.88 -26.18 24.19
N ASN A 314 10.68 -26.27 23.64
CA ASN A 314 9.75 -27.34 23.96
C ASN A 314 10.01 -28.63 23.17
N THR A 315 11.16 -28.75 22.50
CA THR A 315 11.55 -29.95 21.76
C THR A 315 12.34 -30.92 22.62
N LYS A 316 12.47 -32.17 22.19
CA LYS A 316 13.34 -33.19 22.82
C LYS A 316 14.80 -33.11 22.33
N ARG A 317 15.16 -32.09 21.54
CA ARG A 317 16.49 -31.96 20.94
C ARG A 317 17.14 -30.65 21.38
N THR A 318 18.46 -30.65 21.47
CA THR A 318 19.23 -29.41 21.62
C THR A 318 19.14 -28.60 20.33
N LEU A 319 18.80 -27.32 20.45
CA LEU A 319 18.77 -26.38 19.33
C LEU A 319 20.08 -25.60 19.29
N ASN A 320 20.67 -25.43 18.11
CA ASN A 320 21.86 -24.60 17.94
C ASN A 320 21.43 -23.21 17.47
N TRP A 321 21.93 -22.17 18.13
CA TRP A 321 21.76 -20.80 17.69
C TRP A 321 22.71 -20.50 16.53
N VAL A 322 22.17 -20.08 15.39
CA VAL A 322 22.98 -19.66 14.24
C VAL A 322 22.63 -18.22 13.90
N VAL A 323 23.61 -17.32 13.97
CA VAL A 323 23.46 -15.94 13.51
C VAL A 323 23.62 -15.96 12.00
N SER A 324 22.59 -15.58 11.24
CA SER A 324 22.58 -15.65 9.77
C SER A 324 23.44 -14.57 9.08
N GLY A 325 24.32 -13.87 9.81
CA GLY A 325 25.26 -12.91 9.25
C GLY A 325 24.64 -11.65 8.64
N VAL A 326 23.36 -11.37 8.89
CA VAL A 326 22.69 -10.15 8.41
C VAL A 326 22.82 -9.05 9.47
N ASP A 327 23.35 -7.88 9.07
CA ASP A 327 23.77 -6.73 9.89
C ASP A 327 22.61 -6.00 10.61
N HIS A 328 21.91 -6.66 11.52
CA HIS A 328 20.79 -6.07 12.28
C HIS A 328 20.95 -6.13 13.81
N GLY A 329 22.13 -6.51 14.30
CA GLY A 329 22.46 -6.44 15.72
C GLY A 329 23.49 -7.49 16.15
N GLN A 330 24.13 -7.25 17.29
CA GLN A 330 25.01 -8.23 17.93
C GLN A 330 24.20 -9.08 18.90
N ARG A 331 24.45 -10.40 18.86
CA ARG A 331 23.96 -11.34 19.87
C ARG A 331 24.44 -10.88 21.24
N ASP A 332 23.57 -10.88 22.24
CA ASP A 332 24.00 -10.62 23.62
C ASP A 332 25.02 -11.68 24.04
N ASP A 333 26.13 -11.25 24.66
CA ASP A 333 27.24 -12.11 25.08
C ASP A 333 26.80 -13.24 26.04
N HIS A 334 25.63 -13.11 26.65
CA HIS A 334 25.06 -14.11 27.56
C HIS A 334 24.12 -15.10 26.87
N ALA A 335 23.82 -14.94 25.57
CA ALA A 335 23.01 -15.91 24.85
C ALA A 335 23.82 -17.21 24.63
N PRO A 336 23.25 -18.41 24.84
CA PRO A 336 23.94 -19.68 24.70
C PRO A 336 23.98 -20.14 23.23
N ASP A 337 25.05 -20.85 22.84
CA ASP A 337 25.16 -21.42 21.49
C ASP A 337 24.19 -22.59 21.29
N GLN A 338 23.77 -23.19 22.40
CA GLN A 338 22.94 -24.38 22.46
C GLN A 338 21.84 -24.19 23.50
N ILE A 339 20.61 -24.52 23.14
CA ILE A 339 19.46 -24.47 24.04
C ILE A 339 18.98 -25.91 24.24
N ALA A 340 19.13 -26.46 25.44
CA ALA A 340 18.79 -27.86 25.71
C ALA A 340 17.26 -28.06 25.74
N PRO A 341 16.77 -29.30 25.61
CA PRO A 341 15.35 -29.63 25.78
C PRO A 341 14.78 -29.12 27.09
N GLY A 342 13.70 -28.35 27.05
CA GLY A 342 13.03 -27.81 28.23
C GLY A 342 13.62 -26.52 28.79
N ASP A 343 14.76 -26.05 28.26
CA ASP A 343 15.37 -24.79 28.68
C ASP A 343 14.50 -23.60 28.25
N SER A 344 14.40 -22.62 29.15
CA SER A 344 13.75 -21.34 28.91
C SER A 344 14.63 -20.23 29.45
N GLU A 345 15.02 -19.29 28.60
CA GLU A 345 15.79 -18.14 29.04
C GLU A 345 15.45 -16.92 28.16
N LYS A 346 15.84 -15.75 28.63
CA LYS A 346 15.57 -14.47 27.97
C LYS A 346 16.88 -13.95 27.42
N TRP A 347 16.96 -13.84 26.10
CA TRP A 347 18.18 -13.40 25.43
C TRP A 347 17.92 -12.10 24.66
N GLY A 348 18.94 -11.25 24.61
CA GLY A 348 18.88 -9.98 23.91
C GLY A 348 19.51 -10.06 22.52
N LEU A 349 18.97 -9.31 21.58
CA LEU A 349 19.71 -8.77 20.46
C LEU A 349 20.01 -7.31 20.80
N LYS A 350 21.29 -6.99 20.97
CA LYS A 350 21.75 -5.60 21.12
C LYS A 350 21.90 -5.01 19.72
N SER A 351 20.97 -4.15 19.33
CA SER A 351 21.21 -3.28 18.19
C SER A 351 21.99 -2.06 18.69
N MET A 352 23.19 -1.84 18.13
CA MET A 352 24.11 -0.77 18.52
C MET A 352 23.69 0.61 17.99
N GLY A 353 22.42 0.97 18.15
CA GLY A 353 21.95 2.33 17.91
C GLY A 353 22.05 2.82 16.46
N ILE A 354 22.42 1.96 15.50
CA ILE A 354 22.02 2.18 14.12
C ILE A 354 20.55 1.86 14.12
N SER A 355 19.74 2.86 13.77
CA SER A 355 18.41 2.68 13.23
C SER A 355 18.28 1.27 12.67
N THR A 356 17.46 0.41 13.29
CA THR A 356 16.82 -0.66 12.54
C THR A 356 15.81 0.05 11.64
N GLY A 357 16.38 0.80 10.70
CA GLY A 357 15.73 1.49 9.66
C GLY A 357 15.40 0.42 8.66
N CYS A 358 14.11 0.17 8.54
CA CYS A 358 13.53 0.08 7.22
C CYS A 358 13.78 1.37 6.38
N GLU A 359 14.43 2.40 6.95
CA GLU A 359 14.87 3.67 6.34
C GLU A 359 16.17 3.57 5.50
N GLY A 360 16.71 2.37 5.25
CA GLY A 360 18.03 2.20 4.61
C GLY A 360 18.02 1.53 3.23
N TRP A 361 16.91 1.50 2.50
CA TRP A 361 16.90 1.02 1.11
C TRP A 361 17.20 2.17 0.15
N MET A 362 18.44 2.66 0.17
CA MET A 362 19.06 3.38 -0.96
C MET A 362 20.59 3.32 -0.85
N LYS A 363 21.17 2.29 -1.48
CA LYS A 363 22.18 2.43 -2.54
C LYS A 363 22.39 1.10 -3.25
#